data_AF-A0AAW6PX01-F1
#
_entry.id   AF-A0AAW6PX01-F1
#
_cell.length_a   1.000
_cell.length_b   1.000
_cell.length_c   1.000
_cell.angle_alpha   90.00
_cell.angle_beta   90.00
_cell.angle_gamma   90.00
#
_symmetry.space_group_name_H-M   'P 1'
#
loop_
_entity.id
_entity.type
_entity.pdbx_description
1 polymer ?
#
loop_
_entity_poly.entity_id
_entity_poly.type
_entity_poly.pdbx_seq_one_letter_code
_entity_poly.pdbx_strand_id
1 'polypeptide(L)' 'MSSDNLVKMANQIAHYFDSEPNRALAVQGVRQHLQSFWTPAMRRQLAEWIEANAGEGLDPKVLEA' A
#
# COMPACT_ATOMS: atom_id res chain seq x y z
N MET A 1 -13.77 -8.37 1.08
CA MET A 1 -13.20 -7.61 -0.06
C MET A 1 -12.40 -8.59 -0.89
N SER A 2 -12.34 -8.40 -2.22
CA SER A 2 -11.40 -9.13 -3.07
C SER A 2 -10.00 -8.53 -2.95
N SER A 3 -8.97 -9.36 -3.17
CA SER A 3 -7.57 -8.92 -3.12
C SER A 3 -7.26 -7.85 -4.17
N ASP A 4 -7.87 -7.94 -5.36
CA ASP A 4 -7.73 -6.94 -6.43
C ASP A 4 -8.18 -5.53 -5.98
N ASN A 5 -9.28 -5.47 -5.23
CA ASN A 5 -9.77 -4.19 -4.72
C ASN A 5 -8.83 -3.63 -3.64
N LEU A 6 -8.26 -4.51 -2.82
CA LEU A 6 -7.30 -4.14 -1.79
C LEU A 6 -6.02 -3.56 -2.42
N VAL A 7 -5.49 -4.20 -3.45
CA VAL A 7 -4.34 -3.73 -4.25
C VAL A 7 -4.64 -2.38 -4.90
N LYS A 8 -5.81 -2.24 -5.53
CA LYS A 8 -6.25 -0.97 -6.13
C LYS A 8 -6.28 0.16 -5.11
N MET A 9 -6.85 -0.06 -3.93
CA MET A 9 -6.89 0.95 -2.87
C MET A 9 -5.48 1.31 -2.37
N ALA A 10 -4.60 0.32 -2.18
CA ALA A 10 -3.21 0.57 -1.78
C ALA A 10 -2.48 1.47 -2.80
N ASN A 11 -2.66 1.19 -4.09
CA ASN A 11 -2.08 2.00 -5.16
C ASN A 11 -2.66 3.42 -5.22
N GLN A 12 -3.96 3.59 -4.96
CA GLN A 12 -4.56 4.92 -4.87
C GLN A 12 -3.98 5.75 -3.72
N ILE A 13 -3.70 5.11 -2.59
CA ILE A 13 -3.02 5.76 -1.46
C ILE A 13 -1.60 6.16 -1.87
N ALA A 14 -0.84 5.26 -2.50
CA ALA A 14 0.49 5.58 -3.01
C ALA A 14 0.48 6.74 -4.01
N HIS A 15 -0.48 6.75 -4.94
CA HIS A 15 -0.63 7.81 -5.93
C HIS A 15 -0.90 9.18 -5.31
N TYR A 16 -1.67 9.24 -4.21
CA TYR A 16 -1.88 10.49 -3.48
C TYR A 16 -0.55 11.11 -3.01
N PHE A 17 0.41 10.28 -2.59
CA PHE A 17 1.74 10.73 -2.16
C PHE A 17 2.73 10.99 -3.31
N ASP A 18 2.33 10.87 -4.58
CA ASP A 18 3.20 11.25 -5.71
C ASP A 18 3.51 12.76 -5.75
N SER A 19 2.70 13.57 -5.06
CA SER A 19 2.95 15.00 -4.90
C SER A 19 4.07 15.34 -3.90
N GLU A 20 4.51 14.36 -3.09
CA GLU A 20 5.62 14.52 -2.15
C GLU A 20 6.96 14.23 -2.86
N PRO A 21 7.81 15.24 -3.11
CA PRO A 21 9.07 15.05 -3.83
C PRO A 21 10.08 14.20 -3.07
N ASN A 22 9.98 14.10 -1.75
CA ASN A 22 10.84 13.23 -0.96
C ASN A 22 10.26 11.82 -0.87
N ARG A 23 10.88 10.88 -1.58
CA ARG A 23 10.47 9.46 -1.60
C ARG A 23 10.31 8.86 -0.19
N ALA A 24 11.23 9.15 0.73
CA ALA A 24 11.17 8.58 2.08
C ALA A 24 9.94 9.10 2.86
N LEU A 25 9.60 10.38 2.69
CA LEU A 25 8.39 10.96 3.27
C LEU A 25 7.12 10.40 2.61
N ALA A 26 7.14 10.21 1.29
CA ALA A 26 6.02 9.60 0.57
C ALA A 26 5.74 8.17 1.06
N VAL A 27 6.77 7.32 1.17
CA VAL A 27 6.66 5.95 1.70
C VAL A 27 6.17 5.96 3.16
N GLN A 28 6.73 6.83 4.00
CA GLN A 28 6.28 6.98 5.39
C GLN A 28 4.81 7.40 5.47
N GLY A 29 4.37 8.31 4.59
CA GLY A 29 2.98 8.74 4.47
C GLY A 29 2.05 7.58 4.11
N VAL A 30 2.42 6.75 3.12
CA VAL A 30 1.68 5.54 2.74
C VAL A 30 1.56 4.59 3.94
N ARG A 31 2.68 4.25 4.59
CA ARG A 31 2.70 3.39 5.78
C ARG A 31 1.77 3.91 6.88
N GLN A 32 1.86 5.20 7.20
CA GLN A 32 1.06 5.81 8.26
C GLN A 32 -0.43 5.83 7.92
N HIS A 33 -0.78 6.09 6.66
CA HIS A 33 -2.16 6.05 6.19
C HIS A 33 -2.74 4.63 6.30
N LEU A 34 -2.02 3.62 5.81
CA LEU A 34 -2.45 2.23 5.95
C LEU A 34 -2.62 1.84 7.42
N GLN A 35 -1.70 2.22 8.31
CA GLN A 35 -1.81 1.91 9.73
C GLN A 35 -2.99 2.60 10.43
N SER A 36 -3.32 3.83 10.02
CA SER A 36 -4.35 4.64 10.68
C SER A 36 -5.76 4.28 10.21
N PHE A 37 -5.92 3.95 8.92
CA PHE A 37 -7.24 3.76 8.30
C PHE A 37 -7.57 2.30 7.99
N TRP A 38 -6.58 1.42 7.84
CA TRP A 38 -6.84 0.02 7.55
C TRP A 38 -6.90 -0.84 8.81
N THR A 39 -7.89 -1.72 8.83
CA THR A 39 -7.98 -2.73 9.89
C THR A 39 -6.78 -3.68 9.84
N PRO A 40 -6.42 -4.33 10.98
CA PRO A 40 -5.37 -5.34 10.99
C PRO A 40 -5.60 -6.48 9.98
N ALA A 41 -6.86 -6.85 9.74
CA ALA A 41 -7.21 -7.89 8.77
C ALA A 41 -6.89 -7.46 7.32
N MET A 42 -7.21 -6.23 6.94
CA MET A 42 -6.88 -5.71 5.61
C MET A 42 -5.37 -5.67 5.35
N ARG A 43 -4.58 -5.27 6.37
CA ARG A 43 -3.11 -5.25 6.25
C ARG A 43 -2.53 -6.66 6.10
N ARG A 44 -3.08 -7.64 6.82
CA ARG A 44 -2.69 -9.06 6.64
C ARG A 44 -3.03 -9.56 5.25
N GLN A 45 -4.22 -9.27 4.75
CA GLN A 45 -4.62 -9.66 3.39
C GLN A 45 -3.70 -9.05 2.31
N LEU A 46 -3.24 -7.81 2.50
CA LEU A 46 -2.29 -7.19 1.58
C LEU A 46 -0.94 -7.90 1.62
N ALA A 47 -0.44 -8.22 2.81
CA ALA A 47 0.81 -8.95 2.99
C ALA A 47 0.74 -10.36 2.38
N GLU A 48 -0.34 -11.10 2.64
CA GLU A 48 -0.59 -12.42 2.03
C GLU A 48 -0.61 -12.34 0.51
N TRP A 49 -1.21 -11.29 -0.04
CA TRP A 49 -1.23 -11.07 -1.49
C TRP A 49 0.15 -10.74 -2.06
N ILE A 50 0.94 -9.90 -1.38
CA ILE A 50 2.32 -9.57 -1.76
C ILE A 50 3.17 -10.84 -1.81
N GLU A 51 3.10 -11.69 -0.78
CA GLU A 51 3.83 -12.95 -0.72
C GLU A 51 3.41 -13.91 -1.84
N ALA A 52 2.11 -13.99 -2.15
CA ALA A 52 1.58 -14.90 -3.17
C ALA A 52 1.87 -14.45 -4.62
N ASN A 53 2.00 -13.14 -4.86
CA ASN A 53 2.12 -12.57 -6.22
C ASN A 53 3.42 -11.77 -6.42
N ALA A 54 4.39 -11.91 -5.51
CA ALA A 54 5.65 -11.15 -5.48
C ALA A 54 5.46 -9.63 -5.61
N GLY A 55 4.36 -9.09 -5.07
CA GLY A 55 4.02 -7.68 -5.16
C GLY A 55 3.71 -7.17 -6.57
N GLU A 56 3.37 -8.03 -7.52
CA GLU A 56 2.95 -7.65 -8.87
C GLU A 56 1.87 -6.55 -8.81
N GLY A 57 1.83 -5.60 -9.75
CA GLY A 57 0.75 -4.61 -9.80
C GLY A 57 0.62 -3.64 -8.60
N LEU A 58 1.49 -3.70 -7.59
CA LEU A 58 1.57 -2.73 -6.50
C LEU A 58 2.56 -1.61 -6.83
N ASP A 59 2.25 -0.39 -6.39
CA ASP A 59 3.17 0.72 -6.46
C ASP A 59 4.39 0.47 -5.55
N PRO A 60 5.63 0.79 -5.99
CA PRO A 60 6.83 0.60 -5.19
C PRO A 60 6.76 1.25 -3.80
N LYS A 61 6.05 2.38 -3.65
CA LYS A 61 5.87 3.04 -2.36
C LYS A 61 5.04 2.20 -1.38
N VAL A 62 4.14 1.34 -1.88
CA VAL A 62 3.39 0.38 -1.05
C VAL A 62 4.31 -0.77 -0.62
N LEU A 63 5.16 -1.26 -1.51
CA LEU A 63 6.08 -2.37 -1.20
C LEU A 63 7.18 -1.94 -0.20
N GLU A 64 7.58 -0.67 -0.22
CA GLU A 64 8.55 -0.09 0.72
C GLU A 64 7.93 0.35 2.06
N ALA A 65 6.60 0.48 2.13
CA ALA A 65 5.84 0.93 3.30
C ALA A 65 5.55 -0.22 4.27
#